data_AF-A0A357Y382-F1
#
_entry.id   AF-A0A357Y382-F1
#
_cell.length_a   1.000
_cell.length_b   1.000
_cell.length_c   1.000
_cell.angle_alpha   90.00
_cell.angle_beta   90.00
_cell.angle_gamma   90.00
#
_symmetry.space_group_name_H-M   'P 1'
#
loop_
_entity.id
_entity.type
_entity.pdbx_description
1 polymer ?
#
loop_
_entity_poly.entity_id
_entity_poly.type
_entity_poly.pdbx_seq_one_letter_code
_entity_poly.pdbx_strand_id
1 'polypeptide(L)'
;AGCLPLLVQMPILMGMYYALYNFQYPSEEAAAFLWLPSMSNPDPLYILPILSAFTTWLQQKMTTTEMNAQMKIMMTVMPLFIGWISLNFPSGLVLYWVTMNIVQIAQQWWMYRGDDKKPGKAKKEHA
;
A
#
# COMPACT_ATOMS: atom_id res chain seq x y z
N ALA A 1 -16.06 10.83 -0.56
CA ALA A 1 -15.03 11.06 -1.60
C ALA A 1 -14.25 9.76 -1.78
N GLY A 2 -14.36 9.05 -2.91
CA GLY A 2 -13.91 7.65 -3.00
C GLY A 2 -13.16 7.20 -4.25
N CYS A 3 -13.23 7.93 -5.36
CA CYS A 3 -12.57 7.53 -6.62
C CYS A 3 -11.41 8.46 -7.04
N LEU A 4 -11.35 9.67 -6.47
CA LEU A 4 -10.31 10.65 -6.78
C LEU A 4 -8.88 10.14 -6.47
N PRO A 5 -8.64 9.40 -5.36
CA PRO A 5 -7.32 8.82 -5.11
C PRO A 5 -6.92 7.79 -6.15
N LEU A 6 -7.88 6.99 -6.65
CA LEU A 6 -7.61 6.00 -7.70
C LEU A 6 -7.24 6.65 -9.02
N LEU A 7 -7.93 7.73 -9.41
CA LEU A 7 -7.66 8.45 -10.65
C LEU A 7 -6.26 9.06 -10.68
N VAL A 8 -5.79 9.60 -9.55
CA VAL A 8 -4.43 10.16 -9.44
C VAL A 8 -3.38 9.06 -9.32
N GLN A 9 -3.71 7.91 -8.72
CA GLN A 9 -2.79 6.80 -8.54
C GLN A 9 -2.48 6.03 -9.83
N MET A 10 -3.48 5.84 -10.70
CA MET A 10 -3.31 5.01 -11.91
C MET A 10 -2.18 5.48 -12.84
N PRO A 11 -2.00 6.78 -13.13
CA PRO A 11 -0.85 7.28 -13.90
C PRO A 11 0.50 6.99 -13.25
N ILE A 12 0.59 7.11 -11.92
CA ILE A 12 1.85 6.91 -11.18
C ILE A 12 2.24 5.42 -11.20
N LEU A 13 1.26 4.54 -10.96
CA LEU A 13 1.46 3.09 -11.05
C LEU A 13 1.94 2.69 -12.45
N MET A 14 1.30 3.21 -13.51
CA MET A 14 1.65 2.87 -14.89
C MET A 14 3.03 3.42 -15.26
N GLY A 15 3.34 4.66 -14.88
CA GLY A 15 4.64 5.28 -15.14
C GLY A 15 5.77 4.51 -14.50
N MET A 16 5.59 4.07 -13.25
CA MET A 16 6.62 3.30 -12.56
C MET A 16 6.69 1.85 -13.03
N TYR A 17 5.55 1.20 -13.33
CA TYR A 17 5.55 -0.12 -13.98
C TYR A 17 6.35 -0.07 -15.28
N TYR A 18 6.09 0.93 -16.13
CA TYR A 18 6.80 1.09 -17.39
C TYR A 18 8.28 1.40 -17.19
N ALA A 19 8.62 2.23 -16.20
CA ALA A 19 10.01 2.55 -15.86
C ALA A 19 10.76 1.28 -15.42
N LEU A 20 10.22 0.50 -14.48
CA LEU A 20 10.86 -0.71 -13.96
C LEU A 20 10.90 -1.84 -15.00
N TYR A 21 9.85 -1.97 -15.81
CA TYR A 21 9.77 -3.01 -16.85
C TYR A 21 10.75 -2.76 -18.00
N ASN A 22 10.95 -1.50 -18.40
CA ASN A 22 11.87 -1.14 -19.48
C ASN A 22 13.27 -0.77 -18.97
N PHE A 23 13.52 -0.81 -17.66
CA PHE A 23 14.85 -0.53 -17.12
C PHE A 23 15.78 -1.70 -17.42
N GLN A 24 16.76 -1.45 -18.29
CA GLN A 24 17.81 -2.42 -18.60
C GLN A 24 18.88 -2.35 -17.49
N TYR A 25 18.88 -3.33 -16.59
CA TYR A 25 19.94 -3.43 -15.59
C TYR A 25 21.26 -3.85 -16.26
N PRO A 26 22.40 -3.21 -15.92
CA PRO A 26 23.69 -3.55 -16.50
C PRO A 26 24.23 -4.92 -16.07
N SER A 27 23.82 -5.42 -14.90
CA SER A 27 24.03 -6.79 -14.43
C SER A 27 22.90 -7.20 -13.48
N GLU A 28 22.66 -8.50 -13.28
CA GLU A 28 21.65 -8.97 -12.33
C GLU A 28 21.98 -8.57 -10.89
N GLU A 29 23.27 -8.49 -10.54
CA GLU A 29 23.72 -8.04 -9.21
C GLU A 29 23.40 -6.56 -8.97
N ALA A 30 23.40 -5.73 -10.03
CA ALA A 30 23.01 -4.33 -9.93
C ALA A 30 21.50 -4.16 -9.68
N ALA A 31 20.70 -5.21 -9.94
CA ALA A 31 19.28 -5.24 -9.64
C ALA A 31 18.98 -5.79 -8.23
N ALA A 32 19.98 -6.20 -7.45
CA ALA A 32 19.78 -6.74 -6.12
C ALA A 32 19.42 -5.64 -5.11
N PHE A 33 18.50 -5.94 -4.19
CA PHE A 33 18.09 -5.02 -3.13
C PHE A 33 17.76 -5.76 -1.84
N LEU A 34 18.49 -5.48 -0.76
CA LEU A 34 18.37 -6.14 0.55
C LEU A 34 18.47 -7.68 0.45
N TRP A 35 17.34 -8.38 0.43
CA TRP A 35 17.24 -9.85 0.27
C TRP A 35 16.80 -10.27 -1.13
N LEU A 36 16.45 -9.33 -2.00
CA LEU A 36 15.99 -9.57 -3.36
C LEU A 36 17.21 -9.74 -4.26
N PRO A 37 17.36 -10.88 -4.96
CA PRO A 37 18.46 -11.08 -5.91
C PRO A 37 18.28 -10.23 -7.18
N SER A 38 17.05 -9.87 -7.55
CA SER A 38 16.76 -8.96 -8.67
C SER A 38 15.39 -8.30 -8.50
N MET A 39 15.32 -6.99 -8.73
CA MET A 39 14.08 -6.20 -8.72
C MET A 39 13.16 -6.46 -9.93
N SER A 40 13.70 -7.06 -11.00
CA SER A 40 12.92 -7.41 -12.20
C SER A 40 12.16 -8.72 -12.04
N ASN A 41 12.64 -9.60 -11.16
CA ASN A 41 12.04 -10.91 -10.91
C ASN A 41 11.11 -10.85 -9.68
N PRO A 42 10.14 -11.77 -9.58
CA PRO A 42 9.33 -11.94 -8.37
C PRO A 42 10.19 -12.25 -7.13
N ASP A 43 9.71 -11.88 -5.94
CA ASP A 43 10.41 -12.13 -4.68
C ASP A 43 10.46 -13.64 -4.37
N PRO A 44 11.64 -14.29 -4.34
CA PRO A 44 11.76 -15.72 -4.10
C PRO A 44 11.42 -16.12 -2.65
N LEU A 45 11.48 -15.19 -1.70
CA LEU A 45 11.20 -15.45 -0.28
C LEU A 45 9.76 -15.08 0.10
N TYR A 46 8.97 -14.53 -0.83
CA TYR A 46 7.59 -14.09 -0.63
C TYR A 46 7.39 -13.09 0.53
N ILE A 47 8.45 -12.42 0.96
CA ILE A 47 8.43 -11.43 2.05
C ILE A 47 7.63 -10.20 1.60
N LEU A 48 7.93 -9.69 0.40
CA LEU A 48 7.25 -8.53 -0.17
C LEU A 48 5.75 -8.74 -0.38
N PRO A 49 5.27 -9.88 -0.93
CA PRO A 49 3.85 -10.19 -1.01
C PRO A 49 3.10 -10.16 0.32
N ILE A 50 3.72 -10.68 1.39
CA ILE A 50 3.12 -10.66 2.73
C ILE A 50 3.08 -9.21 3.26
N LEU A 51 4.18 -8.47 3.08
CA LEU A 51 4.25 -7.06 3.47
C LEU A 51 3.27 -6.18 2.68
N SER A 52 3.05 -6.46 1.40
CA SER A 52 2.11 -5.69 0.56
C SER A 52 0.68 -5.87 1.05
N ALA A 53 0.28 -7.11 1.36
CA ALA A 53 -1.02 -7.40 1.95
C ALA A 53 -1.16 -6.75 3.33
N PHE A 54 -0.17 -6.91 4.20
CA PHE A 54 -0.22 -6.36 5.56
C PHE A 54 -0.29 -4.83 5.58
N THR A 55 0.56 -4.15 4.79
CA THR A 55 0.56 -2.68 4.71
C THR A 55 -0.70 -2.11 4.08
N THR A 56 -1.25 -2.78 3.05
CA THR A 56 -2.52 -2.39 2.44
C THR A 56 -3.66 -2.51 3.43
N TRP A 57 -3.72 -3.62 4.19
CA TRP A 57 -4.71 -3.81 5.25
C TRP A 57 -4.61 -2.73 6.33
N LEU A 58 -3.38 -2.43 6.78
CA LEU A 58 -3.15 -1.42 7.82
C LEU A 58 -3.56 -0.02 7.36
N GLN A 59 -3.20 0.37 6.13
CA GLN A 59 -3.60 1.63 5.53
C GLN A 59 -5.14 1.74 5.40
N GLN A 60 -5.80 0.68 4.93
CA GLN A 60 -7.27 0.66 4.84
C GLN A 60 -7.93 0.77 6.21
N LYS A 61 -7.34 0.15 7.24
CA LYS A 61 -7.86 0.23 8.61
C LYS A 61 -7.77 1.64 9.19
N MET A 62 -6.73 2.41 8.84
CA MET A 62 -6.57 3.80 9.30
C MET A 62 -7.46 4.80 8.55
N THR A 63 -7.79 4.51 7.30
CA THR A 63 -8.63 5.38 6.45
C THR A 63 -10.13 5.14 6.59
N THR A 64 -10.54 3.96 7.08
CA THR A 64 -11.94 3.58 7.16
C THR A 64 -12.59 4.15 8.42
N THR A 65 -13.45 5.15 8.26
CA THR A 65 -14.16 5.81 9.37
C THR A 65 -15.54 5.21 9.67
N GLU A 66 -16.21 4.60 8.68
CA GLU A 66 -17.51 3.93 8.86
C GLU A 66 -17.48 2.50 8.33
N MET A 67 -17.89 1.55 9.17
CA MET A 67 -17.71 0.13 8.92
C MET A 67 -19.03 -0.53 8.48
N ASN A 68 -19.41 -0.29 7.22
CA ASN A 68 -20.51 -1.02 6.57
C ASN A 68 -20.04 -2.42 6.11
N ALA A 69 -20.97 -3.37 5.97
CA ALA A 69 -20.64 -4.75 5.57
C ALA A 69 -19.83 -4.83 4.26
N GLN A 70 -20.13 -3.93 3.31
CA GLN A 70 -19.40 -3.82 2.04
C GLN A 70 -17.94 -3.35 2.23
N MET A 71 -17.67 -2.39 3.13
CA MET A 71 -16.30 -1.95 3.42
C MET A 71 -15.49 -3.03 4.16
N LYS A 72 -16.15 -3.84 5.01
CA LYS A 72 -15.48 -4.96 5.71
C LYS A 72 -14.96 -6.02 4.74
N ILE A 73 -15.74 -6.30 3.67
CA ILE A 73 -15.29 -7.17 2.58
C ILE A 73 -14.09 -6.54 1.87
N MET A 74 -14.16 -5.26 1.52
CA MET A 74 -13.06 -4.55 0.86
C MET A 74 -11.78 -4.59 1.71
N MET A 75 -11.89 -4.34 3.02
CA MET A 75 -10.77 -4.33 3.96
C MET A 75 -10.10 -5.69 4.14
N THR A 76 -10.82 -6.79 3.89
CA THR A 76 -10.30 -8.15 4.09
C THR A 76 -9.84 -8.78 2.78
N VAL A 77 -10.61 -8.59 1.70
CA VAL A 77 -10.40 -9.26 0.42
C VAL A 77 -9.37 -8.54 -0.43
N MET A 78 -9.39 -7.20 -0.51
CA MET A 78 -8.44 -6.47 -1.35
C MET A 78 -6.98 -6.68 -0.96
N PRO A 79 -6.59 -6.64 0.33
CA PRO A 79 -5.20 -6.86 0.70
C PRO A 79 -4.73 -8.27 0.36
N LEU A 80 -5.60 -9.28 0.52
CA LEU A 80 -5.29 -10.66 0.16
C LEU A 80 -5.16 -10.82 -1.36
N PHE A 81 -6.01 -10.16 -2.13
CA PHE A 81 -5.94 -10.18 -3.60
C PHE A 81 -4.66 -9.53 -4.12
N ILE A 82 -4.30 -8.35 -3.60
CA ILE A 82 -3.03 -7.68 -3.95
C ILE A 82 -1.83 -8.53 -3.55
N GLY A 83 -1.85 -9.11 -2.35
CA GLY A 83 -0.83 -10.05 -1.89
C GLY A 83 -0.66 -11.24 -2.84
N TRP A 84 -1.76 -11.85 -3.27
CA TRP A 84 -1.73 -12.97 -4.21
C TRP A 84 -1.19 -12.60 -5.58
N ILE A 85 -1.63 -11.46 -6.14
CA ILE A 85 -1.14 -10.98 -7.44
C ILE A 85 0.36 -10.66 -7.38
N SER A 86 0.82 -10.12 -6.24
CA SER A 86 2.21 -9.72 -6.06
C SER A 86 3.20 -10.89 -6.05
N LEU A 87 2.73 -12.13 -5.91
CA LEU A 87 3.54 -13.35 -6.08
C LEU A 87 4.10 -13.50 -7.50
N ASN A 88 3.42 -12.93 -8.50
CA ASN A 88 3.77 -13.07 -9.91
C ASN A 88 4.36 -11.78 -10.51
N PHE A 89 4.34 -10.68 -9.76
CA PHE A 89 4.83 -9.40 -10.25
C PHE A 89 6.29 -9.15 -9.89
N PRO A 90 7.00 -8.33 -10.71
CA PRO A 90 8.36 -7.90 -10.39
C PRO A 90 8.45 -7.32 -8.98
N SER A 91 9.43 -7.78 -8.21
CA SER A 91 9.59 -7.38 -6.81
C SER A 91 9.79 -5.87 -6.64
N GLY A 92 10.36 -5.17 -7.63
CA GLY A 92 10.47 -3.70 -7.62
C GLY A 92 9.10 -2.98 -7.59
N LEU A 93 8.10 -3.48 -8.32
CA LEU A 93 6.75 -2.93 -8.30
C LEU A 93 6.10 -3.13 -6.92
N VAL A 94 6.28 -4.33 -6.34
CA VAL A 94 5.73 -4.68 -5.03
C VAL A 94 6.42 -3.89 -3.92
N LEU A 95 7.74 -3.70 -4.01
CA LEU A 95 8.51 -2.89 -3.08
C LEU A 95 8.00 -1.44 -3.05
N TYR A 96 7.75 -0.84 -4.22
CA TYR A 96 7.13 0.48 -4.29
C TYR A 96 5.76 0.53 -3.63
N TRP A 97 4.91 -0.49 -3.85
CA TRP A 97 3.59 -0.53 -3.25
C TRP A 97 3.68 -0.50 -1.73
N VAL A 98 4.58 -1.31 -1.17
CA VAL A 98 4.87 -1.36 0.27
C VAL A 98 5.39 -0.03 0.78
N THR A 99 6.39 0.57 0.12
CA THR A 99 6.97 1.84 0.57
C THR A 99 5.96 2.98 0.50
N MET A 100 5.15 3.06 -0.55
CA MET A 100 4.09 4.07 -0.65
C MET A 100 3.01 3.90 0.41
N ASN A 101 2.60 2.68 0.71
CA ASN A 101 1.68 2.43 1.82
C ASN A 101 2.27 2.89 3.16
N ILE A 102 3.56 2.59 3.41
CA ILE A 102 4.25 3.02 4.64
C ILE A 102 4.30 4.55 4.72
N VAL A 103 4.65 5.24 3.63
CA VAL A 103 4.65 6.71 3.61
C VAL A 103 3.25 7.27 3.90
N GLN A 104 2.21 6.71 3.31
CA GLN A 104 0.83 7.14 3.58
C GLN A 104 0.41 6.88 5.03
N ILE A 105 0.76 5.72 5.60
CA ILE A 105 0.53 5.40 7.01
C ILE A 105 1.26 6.41 7.90
N ALA A 106 2.52 6.72 7.61
CA ALA A 106 3.31 7.69 8.36
C ALA A 106 2.71 9.11 8.26
N GLN A 107 2.27 9.52 7.07
CA GLN A 107 1.58 10.79 6.84
C GLN A 107 0.27 10.87 7.63
N GLN A 108 -0.56 9.81 7.58
CA GLN A 108 -1.79 9.75 8.35
C GLN A 108 -1.53 9.78 9.84
N TRP A 109 -0.58 9.00 10.32
CA TRP A 109 -0.19 9.01 11.72
C TRP A 109 0.28 10.39 12.17
N TRP A 110 1.10 11.08 11.38
CA TRP A 110 1.54 12.45 11.68
C TRP A 110 0.39 13.45 11.67
N MET A 111 -0.54 13.32 10.72
CA MET A 111 -1.73 14.18 10.60
C MET A 111 -2.67 14.01 11.81
N TYR A 112 -2.97 12.76 12.21
CA TYR A 112 -3.85 12.46 13.34
C TYR A 112 -3.21 12.77 14.71
N ARG A 113 -1.88 12.76 14.82
CA ARG A 113 -1.15 13.11 16.06
C ARG A 113 -1.41 14.56 16.52
N GLY A 114 -1.90 15.44 15.64
CA GLY A 114 -2.31 16.81 15.99
C GLY A 114 -3.69 16.92 16.65
N ASP A 115 -4.58 15.95 16.44
CA ASP A 115 -5.97 15.98 16.90
C ASP A 115 -6.15 15.41 18.32
N ASP A 116 -5.13 14.73 18.86
CA ASP A 116 -5.11 14.18 20.24
C ASP A 116 -5.05 15.25 21.35
N LYS A 117 -5.04 16.55 21.00
CA LYS A 117 -5.09 17.67 21.96
C LYS A 117 -6.50 18.22 22.22
N LYS A 118 -7.55 17.40 22.30
CA LYS A 118 -8.79 17.77 23.04
C LYS A 118 -9.47 16.56 23.68
N PRO A 119 -9.26 16.28 24.98
CA PRO A 119 -10.18 15.44 25.73
C PRO A 119 -11.41 16.28 26.12
N GLY A 120 -12.56 15.98 25.51
CA GLY A 120 -13.87 16.32 26.09
C GLY A 120 -14.76 17.26 25.27
N LYS A 121 -16.03 16.83 25.19
CA LYS A 121 -17.24 17.47 24.61
C LYS A 121 -17.39 17.20 23.10
N ALA A 122 -18.47 16.59 22.59
CA ALA A 122 -19.82 16.48 23.11
C ALA A 122 -20.48 15.15 22.70
N LYS A 123 -20.80 14.33 23.70
CA LYS A 123 -21.96 13.45 23.67
C LYS A 123 -23.17 14.37 23.86
N LYS A 124 -23.96 14.64 22.79
CA LYS A 124 -25.39 15.02 22.79
C LYS A 124 -25.76 15.74 21.48
N GLU A 125 -26.66 15.10 20.74
CA GLU A 125 -27.61 15.56 19.70
C GLU A 125 -27.58 14.45 18.63
N HIS A 126 -28.53 13.53 18.58
CA HIS A 126 -29.91 13.82 18.23
C HIS A 126 -30.90 13.13 19.18
N ALA A 127 -31.68 13.95 19.88
CA ALA A 127 -33.02 13.63 20.35
C ALA A 127 -34.02 14.28 19.39
#